data_AF-Q1LN97-F1
#
_entry.id   AF-Q1LN97-F1
#
_cell.length_a   1.000
_cell.length_b   1.000
_cell.length_c   1.000
_cell.angle_alpha   90.00
_cell.angle_beta   90.00
_cell.angle_gamma   90.00
#
_symmetry.space_group_name_H-M   'P 1'
#
loop_
_entity.id
_entity.type
_entity.pdbx_description
1 polymer ?
#
loop_
_entity_poly.entity_id
_entity_poly.type
_entity_poly.pdbx_seq_one_letter_code
_entity_poly.pdbx_strand_id
1 'polypeptide(L)'
;MYERLRDCPALNEYSSSIPAPVWNVWRRYWMREPVKTCFGLEDFPPMSMLLDDGEWVLVDSSLYDMPVISWTDFQDKGRTALHEPVVCTVRDYHQGAAKVRNKALLLMAEELEARLRNAVRKTL
;
A
#
# COMPACT_ATOMS: atom_id res chain seq x y z
N MET A 1 9.32 -1.51 7.19
CA MET A 1 10.45 -1.00 6.39
C MET A 1 11.08 -2.13 5.62
N TYR A 2 10.90 -2.14 4.32
CA TYR A 2 11.54 -3.10 3.42
C TYR A 2 12.99 -2.65 3.23
N GLU A 3 13.93 -3.21 4.00
CA GLU A 3 15.31 -2.70 4.12
C GLU A 3 16.01 -2.53 2.77
N ARG A 4 15.65 -3.38 1.79
CA ARG A 4 16.18 -3.34 0.42
C ARG A 4 15.79 -2.07 -0.36
N LEU A 5 14.75 -1.34 0.05
CA LEU A 5 14.44 -0.02 -0.56
C LEU A 5 15.51 1.02 -0.29
N ARG A 6 16.22 0.93 0.85
CA ARG A 6 17.27 1.91 1.17
C ARG A 6 18.46 1.81 0.22
N ASP A 7 18.67 0.64 -0.35
CA ASP A 7 19.79 0.35 -1.26
C ASP A 7 19.39 0.45 -2.74
N CYS A 8 18.09 0.63 -3.03
CA CYS A 8 17.57 0.74 -4.39
C CYS A 8 17.23 2.20 -4.69
N PRO A 9 17.92 2.86 -5.64
CA PRO A 9 17.55 4.21 -6.02
C PRO A 9 16.24 4.21 -6.82
N ALA A 10 15.33 5.12 -6.48
CA ALA A 10 14.11 5.34 -7.25
C ALA A 10 14.45 5.96 -8.62
N LEU A 11 13.74 5.54 -9.67
CA LEU A 11 13.80 6.16 -10.99
C LEU A 11 13.11 7.53 -11.00
N ASN A 12 12.00 7.65 -10.26
CA ASN A 12 11.28 8.90 -10.06
C ASN A 12 10.81 9.01 -8.62
N GLU A 13 10.73 10.25 -8.12
CA GLU A 13 10.09 10.58 -6.84
C GLU A 13 9.19 11.81 -7.05
N TYR A 14 7.94 11.74 -6.61
CA TYR A 14 6.98 12.84 -6.78
C TYR A 14 5.87 12.82 -5.72
N SER A 15 5.29 14.01 -5.48
CA SER A 15 4.12 14.15 -4.62
C SER A 15 2.87 13.61 -5.30
N SER A 16 2.05 12.87 -4.56
CA SER A 16 0.76 12.34 -5.00
C SER A 16 -0.22 12.25 -3.84
N SER A 17 -1.36 11.59 -4.05
CA SER A 17 -2.32 11.36 -2.99
C SER A 17 -2.98 9.98 -3.05
N ILE A 18 -3.25 9.43 -1.88
CA ILE A 18 -4.03 8.22 -1.69
C ILE A 18 -5.52 8.60 -1.65
N PRO A 19 -6.37 7.96 -2.48
CA PRO A 19 -7.80 8.16 -2.39
C PRO A 19 -8.33 7.85 -0.99
N ALA A 20 -9.22 8.71 -0.49
CA ALA A 20 -9.78 8.56 0.86
C ALA A 20 -10.35 7.17 1.18
N PRO A 21 -11.09 6.49 0.28
CA PRO A 21 -11.59 5.15 0.55
C PRO A 21 -10.48 4.13 0.80
N VAL A 22 -9.40 4.17 0.02
CA VAL A 22 -8.24 3.29 0.14
C VAL A 22 -7.55 3.52 1.49
N TRP A 23 -7.29 4.78 1.83
CA TRP A 23 -6.68 5.14 3.11
C TRP A 23 -7.52 4.70 4.32
N ASN A 24 -8.83 4.93 4.27
CA ASN A 24 -9.72 4.61 5.38
C ASN A 24 -9.83 3.09 5.62
N VAL A 25 -9.73 2.26 4.57
CA VAL A 25 -9.64 0.79 4.71
C VAL A 25 -8.35 0.40 5.41
N TRP A 26 -7.20 0.91 4.93
CA TRP A 26 -5.90 0.67 5.57
C TRP A 26 -5.92 1.02 7.05
N ARG A 27 -6.37 2.22 7.40
CA ARG A 27 -6.41 2.67 8.80
C ARG A 27 -7.27 1.76 9.67
N ARG A 28 -8.44 1.32 9.18
CA ARG A 28 -9.28 0.36 9.92
C ARG A 28 -8.58 -0.98 10.11
N TYR A 29 -7.89 -1.47 9.09
CA TYR A 29 -7.12 -2.71 9.18
C TYR A 29 -5.98 -2.58 10.20
N TRP A 30 -5.13 -1.56 10.07
CA TRP A 30 -4.00 -1.30 10.96
C TRP A 30 -4.41 -1.08 12.42
N MET A 31 -5.52 -0.38 12.68
CA MET A 31 -6.02 -0.18 14.05
C MET A 31 -6.50 -1.47 14.73
N ARG A 32 -6.94 -2.47 13.96
CA ARG A 32 -7.35 -3.77 14.51
C ARG A 32 -6.16 -4.69 14.74
N GLU A 33 -5.19 -4.65 13.83
CA GLU A 33 -4.02 -5.51 13.84
C GLU A 33 -2.81 -4.69 13.39
N PRO A 34 -2.11 -4.01 14.33
CA PRO A 34 -0.98 -3.13 14.02
C PRO A 34 0.30 -3.94 13.80
N VAL A 35 0.23 -4.88 12.87
CA VAL A 35 1.32 -5.76 12.49
C VAL A 35 1.63 -5.49 11.04
N LYS A 36 2.92 -5.49 10.70
CA LYS A 36 3.37 -5.42 9.31
C LYS A 36 2.75 -6.56 8.53
N THR A 37 2.13 -6.23 7.40
CA THR A 37 1.39 -7.22 6.62
C THR A 37 1.98 -7.33 5.23
N CYS A 38 2.19 -8.57 4.79
CA CYS A 38 2.58 -8.90 3.42
C CYS A 38 1.53 -9.82 2.81
N PHE A 39 1.16 -9.57 1.55
CA PHE A 39 0.26 -10.45 0.80
C PHE A 39 0.40 -10.30 -0.72
N GLY A 40 0.18 -11.40 -1.42
CA GLY A 40 0.07 -11.39 -2.88
C GLY A 40 -1.23 -10.75 -3.37
N LEU A 41 -1.18 -10.12 -4.53
CA LEU A 41 -2.35 -9.63 -5.26
C LEU A 41 -2.79 -10.71 -6.26
N GLU A 42 -3.80 -11.51 -5.92
CA GLU A 42 -4.21 -12.68 -6.72
C GLU A 42 -4.65 -12.32 -8.15
N ASP A 43 -5.31 -11.17 -8.33
CA ASP A 43 -5.71 -10.65 -9.64
C ASP A 43 -4.58 -9.86 -10.35
N PHE A 44 -3.38 -9.87 -9.78
CA PHE A 44 -2.22 -9.18 -10.31
C PHE A 44 -0.89 -9.90 -10.03
N PRO A 45 -0.76 -11.21 -10.34
CA PRO A 45 0.48 -11.92 -10.14
C PRO A 45 1.57 -11.43 -11.12
N PRO A 46 2.85 -11.45 -10.74
CA PRO A 46 3.41 -11.93 -9.47
C PRO A 46 3.54 -10.82 -8.41
N MET A 47 2.61 -9.87 -8.33
CA MET A 47 2.77 -8.71 -7.46
C MET A 47 2.35 -8.99 -6.03
N SER A 48 3.10 -8.43 -5.07
CA SER A 48 2.78 -8.50 -3.64
C SER A 48 2.86 -7.12 -3.00
N MET A 49 1.99 -6.87 -2.02
CA MET A 49 1.99 -5.67 -1.19
C MET A 49 2.68 -5.95 0.14
N LEU A 50 3.59 -5.05 0.54
CA LEU A 50 4.13 -4.96 1.88
C LEU A 50 3.62 -3.67 2.50
N LEU A 51 2.93 -3.77 3.63
CA LEU A 51 2.30 -2.64 4.30
C LEU A 51 2.85 -2.47 5.72
N ASP A 52 3.22 -1.23 6.02
CA ASP A 52 3.65 -0.72 7.31
C ASP A 52 2.98 0.65 7.54
N ASP A 53 2.97 1.18 8.77
CA ASP A 53 2.25 2.43 9.10
C ASP A 53 2.69 3.62 8.24
N GLY A 54 4.01 3.70 7.98
CA GLY A 54 4.62 4.82 7.24
C GLY A 54 5.02 4.49 5.79
N GLU A 55 4.84 3.25 5.33
CA GLU A 55 5.36 2.82 4.04
C GLU A 55 4.54 1.67 3.45
N TRP A 56 4.08 1.83 2.21
CA TRP A 56 3.47 0.77 1.41
C TRP A 56 4.33 0.51 0.19
N VAL A 57 4.57 -0.77 -0.13
CA VAL A 57 5.45 -1.17 -1.22
C VAL A 57 4.77 -2.24 -2.05
N LEU A 58 4.71 -2.03 -3.36
CA LEU A 58 4.42 -3.07 -4.33
C LEU A 58 5.75 -3.66 -4.80
N VAL A 59 5.90 -4.98 -4.69
CA VAL A 59 7.05 -5.72 -5.22
C VAL A 59 6.60 -6.72 -6.27
N ASP A 60 7.51 -7.04 -7.20
CA ASP A 60 7.40 -8.23 -8.03
C ASP A 60 8.06 -9.40 -7.28
N SER A 61 7.25 -10.33 -6.78
CA SER A 61 7.75 -11.46 -5.98
C SER A 61 8.45 -12.53 -6.81
N SER A 62 8.30 -12.50 -8.13
CA SER A 62 9.05 -13.40 -9.03
C SER A 62 10.49 -12.94 -9.27
N LEU A 63 10.77 -11.66 -9.00
CA LEU A 63 12.08 -11.04 -9.21
C LEU A 63 12.78 -10.72 -7.88
N TYR A 64 12.80 -11.69 -6.96
CA TYR A 64 13.39 -11.53 -5.63
C TYR A 64 12.83 -10.31 -4.88
N ASP A 65 11.51 -10.13 -4.92
CA ASP A 65 10.81 -8.99 -4.31
C ASP A 65 11.34 -7.62 -4.81
N MET A 66 11.64 -7.51 -6.11
CA MET A 66 12.07 -6.25 -6.71
C MET A 66 11.01 -5.16 -6.47
N PRO A 67 11.35 -4.01 -5.86
CA PRO A 67 10.38 -2.94 -5.69
C PRO A 67 9.93 -2.42 -7.05
N VAL A 68 8.62 -2.20 -7.19
CA VAL A 68 8.00 -1.63 -8.38
C VAL A 68 7.61 -0.18 -8.11
N ILE A 69 6.92 0.05 -6.99
CA ILE A 69 6.44 1.37 -6.56
C ILE A 69 6.26 1.37 -5.04
N SER A 70 6.53 2.51 -4.39
CA SER A 70 6.20 2.71 -2.97
C SER A 70 5.45 4.01 -2.72
N TRP A 71 4.66 4.02 -1.66
CA TRP A 71 3.99 5.18 -1.08
C TRP A 71 4.49 5.39 0.34
N THR A 72 4.95 6.61 0.63
CA THR A 72 5.59 6.98 1.90
C THR A 72 5.16 8.39 2.31
N ASP A 73 5.63 8.86 3.47
CA ASP A 73 5.42 10.24 3.94
C ASP A 73 3.95 10.68 3.94
N PHE A 74 3.06 9.80 4.42
CA PHE A 74 1.63 10.07 4.49
C PHE A 74 1.34 11.29 5.39
N GLN A 75 0.67 12.29 4.84
CA GLN A 75 0.27 13.51 5.55
C GLN A 75 -1.11 13.34 6.18
N ASP A 76 -1.22 12.43 7.15
CA ASP A 76 -2.49 12.06 7.79
C ASP A 76 -2.69 12.67 9.19
N LYS A 77 -1.64 13.28 9.76
CA LYS A 77 -1.67 13.91 11.09
C LYS A 77 -2.69 15.04 11.13
N GLY A 78 -3.60 14.98 12.11
CA GLY A 78 -4.61 16.02 12.33
C GLY A 78 -5.75 16.02 11.30
N ARG A 79 -5.86 14.98 10.46
CA ARG A 79 -6.95 14.85 9.49
C ARG A 79 -8.30 14.75 10.20
N THR A 80 -9.20 15.68 9.90
CA THR A 80 -10.58 15.72 10.43
C THR A 80 -11.63 15.33 9.40
N ALA A 81 -11.30 15.35 8.11
CA ALA A 81 -12.19 15.05 7.00
C ALA A 81 -11.93 13.66 6.41
N LEU A 82 -12.86 12.72 6.61
CA LEU A 82 -12.72 11.32 6.13
C LEU A 82 -12.85 11.16 4.60
N HIS A 83 -13.33 12.19 3.88
CA HIS A 83 -13.57 12.15 2.44
C HIS A 83 -12.41 12.73 1.62
N GLU A 84 -11.48 13.44 2.24
CA GLU A 84 -10.34 14.06 1.56
C GLU A 84 -9.21 13.06 1.32
N PRO A 85 -8.53 13.08 0.16
CA PRO A 85 -7.39 12.22 -0.10
C PRO A 85 -6.21 12.55 0.83
N VAL A 86 -5.31 11.59 1.03
CA VAL A 86 -4.11 11.77 1.88
C VAL A 86 -2.89 11.99 1.00
N VAL A 87 -2.23 13.15 1.14
CA VAL A 87 -0.99 13.46 0.42
C VAL A 87 0.12 12.49 0.85
N CYS A 88 0.95 12.06 -0.09
CA CYS A 88 2.06 11.14 0.13
C CYS A 88 3.17 11.38 -0.89
N THR A 89 4.35 10.82 -0.62
CA THR A 89 5.45 10.70 -1.58
C THR A 89 5.36 9.36 -2.30
N VAL A 90 5.40 9.37 -3.62
CA VAL A 90 5.49 8.18 -4.46
C VAL A 90 6.91 8.04 -5.01
N ARG A 91 7.45 6.83 -4.96
CA ARG A 91 8.71 6.45 -5.60
C ARG A 91 8.48 5.33 -6.60
N ASP A 92 8.91 5.55 -7.84
CA ASP A 92 8.85 4.55 -8.90
C ASP A 92 10.22 3.85 -9.01
N TYR A 93 10.26 2.53 -8.98
CA TYR A 93 11.48 1.73 -9.11
C TYR A 93 11.55 0.98 -10.44
N HIS A 94 10.42 0.93 -11.16
CA HIS A 94 10.28 0.27 -12.45
C HIS A 94 9.61 1.22 -13.46
N GLN A 95 10.02 1.16 -14.74
CA GLN A 95 9.46 2.04 -15.78
C GLN A 95 7.94 1.89 -15.97
N GLY A 96 7.39 0.73 -15.60
CA GLY A 96 5.95 0.45 -15.62
C GLY A 96 5.17 0.90 -14.38
N ALA A 97 5.82 1.46 -13.35
CA ALA A 97 5.22 1.76 -12.04
C ALA A 97 3.94 2.61 -12.14
N ALA A 98 3.99 3.69 -12.94
CA ALA A 98 2.84 4.57 -13.13
C ALA A 98 1.59 3.85 -13.68
N LYS A 99 1.77 2.80 -14.51
CA LYS A 99 0.67 2.03 -15.10
C LYS A 99 -0.05 1.15 -14.09
N VAL A 100 0.66 0.70 -13.06
CA VAL A 100 0.16 -0.28 -12.08
C VAL A 100 -0.33 0.37 -10.80
N ARG A 101 0.10 1.62 -10.53
CA ARG A 101 -0.20 2.40 -9.31
C ARG A 101 -1.66 2.32 -8.86
N ASN A 102 -2.61 2.70 -9.73
CA ASN A 102 -4.01 2.78 -9.36
C ASN A 102 -4.64 1.39 -9.14
N LYS A 103 -4.24 0.40 -9.95
CA LYS A 103 -4.73 -0.98 -9.82
C LYS A 103 -4.21 -1.63 -8.53
N ALA A 104 -2.95 -1.40 -8.18
CA ALA A 104 -2.36 -1.88 -6.93
C ALA A 104 -3.10 -1.34 -5.70
N LEU A 105 -3.36 -0.02 -5.65
CA LEU A 105 -4.13 0.58 -4.55
C LEU A 105 -5.57 0.04 -4.45
N LEU A 106 -6.23 -0.19 -5.59
CA LEU A 106 -7.56 -0.77 -5.63
C LEU A 106 -7.56 -2.20 -5.07
N LEU A 107 -6.68 -3.07 -5.58
CA LEU A 107 -6.60 -4.46 -5.13
C LEU A 107 -6.18 -4.58 -3.67
N MET A 108 -5.26 -3.72 -3.23
CA MET A 108 -4.89 -3.62 -1.81
C MET A 108 -6.12 -3.31 -0.95
N ALA A 109 -6.94 -2.33 -1.34
CA ALA A 109 -8.15 -1.98 -0.59
C ALA A 109 -9.17 -3.11 -0.58
N GLU A 110 -9.38 -3.81 -1.70
CA GLU A 110 -10.29 -4.95 -1.81
C GLU A 110 -9.88 -6.11 -0.90
N GLU A 111 -8.58 -6.44 -0.88
CA GLU A 111 -8.02 -7.50 -0.03
C GLU A 111 -8.15 -7.15 1.47
N LEU A 112 -7.80 -5.92 1.85
CA LEU A 112 -7.94 -5.47 3.23
C LEU A 112 -9.40 -5.46 3.70
N GLU A 113 -10.35 -5.07 2.84
CA GLU A 113 -11.78 -5.17 3.12
C GLU A 113 -12.23 -6.63 3.29
N ALA A 114 -11.74 -7.55 2.46
CA ALA A 114 -12.04 -8.97 2.60
C ALA A 114 -11.55 -9.52 3.94
N ARG A 115 -10.32 -9.17 4.36
CA ARG A 115 -9.77 -9.52 5.69
C ARG A 115 -10.61 -8.97 6.82
N LEU A 116 -10.97 -7.68 6.75
CA LEU A 116 -11.80 -7.02 7.76
C LEU A 116 -13.17 -7.68 7.93
N ARG A 117 -13.82 -8.08 6.83
CA ARG A 117 -15.10 -8.83 6.85
C ARG A 117 -14.94 -10.22 7.46
N ASN A 118 -13.88 -10.94 7.10
CA ASN A 118 -13.63 -12.28 7.60
C ASN A 118 -13.25 -12.29 9.09
N ALA A 119 -12.56 -11.27 9.57
CA ALA A 119 -12.26 -11.10 11.00
C ALA A 119 -13.54 -10.94 11.84
N VAL A 120 -14.51 -10.15 11.38
CA VAL A 120 -15.80 -9.97 12.07
C VAL A 120 -16.57 -11.29 12.19
N ARG A 121 -16.53 -12.12 11.14
CA ARG A 121 -17.22 -13.42 11.11
C ARG A 121 -16.62 -14.45 12.09
N LYS A 122 -15.36 -14.31 12.49
CA LYS A 122 -14.70 -15.21 13.46
C LYS A 122 -15.01 -14.88 14.92
N THR A 123 -15.56 -13.69 15.20
CA THR A 123 -15.89 -13.24 16.56
C THR A 123 -17.36 -13.52 16.93
N LEU A 124 -18.17 -13.99 15.99
CA LEU A 124 -19.56 -14.43 16.19
C LEU A 124 -19.62 -15.95 16.31
#